data_AF-A0AAV3I4L2-F1
#
_entry.id   AF-A0AAV3I4L2-F1
#
_cell.length_a   1.000
_cell.length_b   1.000
_cell.length_c   1.000
_cell.angle_alpha   90.00
_cell.angle_beta   90.00
_cell.angle_gamma   90.00
#
_symmetry.space_group_name_H-M   'P 1'
#
loop_
_entity.id
_entity.type
_entity.pdbx_description
1 polymer ?
#
loop_
_entity_poly.entity_id
_entity_poly.type
_entity_poly.pdbx_seq_one_letter_code
_entity_poly.pdbx_strand_id
1 'polypeptide(L)'
;MQVAWLNDQQPLLVMFLADGAGSVSQGGEGAMLAINEAMAYVSQKVQHGEFGLNDILATDIVLTVRQRLFAEAEAKELAVRDFACTFLGLISSANGTLIMQIGDGG
;
A
#
# COMPACT_ATOMS: atom_id res chain seq x y z
N MET A 1 8.53 3.01 -5.58
CA MET A 1 8.65 4.48 -5.48
C MET A 1 8.27 5.09 -6.81
N GLN A 2 7.43 6.12 -6.80
CA GLN A 2 7.03 6.88 -7.98
C GLN A 2 6.84 8.36 -7.61
N VAL A 3 7.12 9.24 -8.55
CA VAL A 3 6.65 10.64 -8.50
C VAL A 3 5.45 10.75 -9.44
N ALA A 4 4.31 11.13 -8.89
CA ALA A 4 3.11 11.46 -9.65
C ALA A 4 2.94 12.99 -9.71
N TRP A 5 2.13 13.45 -10.66
CA TRP A 5 1.82 14.87 -10.83
C TRP A 5 0.34 15.08 -10.54
N LEU A 6 0.04 16.01 -9.63
CA LEU A 6 -1.32 16.43 -9.32
C LEU A 6 -1.85 17.34 -10.44
N ASN A 7 -3.16 17.59 -10.44
CA ASN A 7 -3.83 18.40 -11.47
C ASN A 7 -3.32 19.85 -11.53
N ASP A 8 -2.83 20.38 -10.41
CA ASP A 8 -2.21 21.70 -10.29
C ASP A 8 -0.69 21.70 -10.60
N GLN A 9 -0.19 20.61 -11.19
CA GLN A 9 1.23 20.37 -11.51
C GLN A 9 2.15 20.30 -10.30
N GLN A 10 1.61 20.15 -9.08
CA GLN A 10 2.45 19.88 -7.92
C GLN A 10 2.91 18.41 -7.91
N PRO A 11 4.19 18.14 -7.57
CA PRO A 11 4.69 16.78 -7.46
C PRO A 11 4.14 16.10 -6.21
N LEU A 12 3.87 14.80 -6.35
CA LEU A 12 3.50 13.90 -5.27
C LEU A 12 4.49 12.74 -5.22
N LEU A 13 5.25 12.62 -4.14
CA LEU A 13 6.10 11.45 -3.91
C LEU A 13 5.27 10.34 -3.29
N VAL A 14 5.25 9.16 -3.91
CA VAL A 14 4.57 7.96 -3.42
C VAL A 14 5.59 6.83 -3.26
N MET A 15 5.68 6.29 -2.06
CA MET A 15 6.57 5.18 -1.71
C MET A 15 5.81 4.17 -0.88
N PHE A 16 5.85 2.92 -1.32
CA PHE A 16 5.48 1.77 -0.50
C PHE A 16 6.67 0.84 -0.37
N LEU A 17 6.82 0.28 0.83
CA LEU A 17 7.81 -0.73 1.17
C LEU A 17 7.08 -1.84 1.92
N ALA A 18 7.42 -3.08 1.63
CA ALA A 18 6.92 -4.23 2.35
C ALA A 18 8.04 -5.26 2.49
N ASP A 19 8.08 -5.93 3.62
CA ASP A 19 8.95 -7.08 3.85
C ASP A 19 8.13 -8.30 4.26
N GLY A 20 8.35 -9.42 3.59
CA GLY A 20 7.61 -10.64 3.82
C GLY A 20 8.10 -11.36 5.07
N ALA A 21 7.20 -11.85 5.91
CA ALA A 21 7.62 -12.62 7.08
C ALA A 21 8.35 -13.90 6.63
N GLY A 22 9.61 -14.07 7.05
CA GLY A 22 10.43 -15.23 6.67
C GLY A 22 9.93 -16.57 7.23
N SER A 23 8.96 -16.55 8.14
CA SER A 23 8.35 -17.72 8.77
C SER A 23 7.15 -18.29 8.02
N VAL A 24 6.69 -17.64 6.95
CA VAL A 24 5.48 -18.03 6.23
C VAL A 24 5.78 -18.42 4.78
N SER A 25 4.92 -19.24 4.18
CA SER A 25 5.17 -19.84 2.87
C SER A 25 5.04 -18.86 1.69
N GLN A 26 4.28 -17.77 1.84
CA GLN A 26 4.00 -16.78 0.78
C GLN A 26 4.39 -15.35 1.18
N GLY A 27 5.31 -15.16 2.12
CA GLY A 27 5.66 -13.83 2.64
C GLY A 27 6.15 -12.86 1.56
N GLY A 28 7.05 -13.32 0.68
CA GLY A 28 7.54 -12.51 -0.44
C GLY A 28 6.46 -12.13 -1.45
N GLU A 29 5.52 -13.05 -1.73
CA GLU A 29 4.36 -12.74 -2.58
C GLU A 29 3.41 -11.76 -1.90
N GLY A 30 3.12 -11.94 -0.61
CA GLY A 30 2.31 -11.01 0.18
C GLY A 30 2.86 -9.59 0.14
N ALA A 31 4.18 -9.43 0.31
CA ALA A 31 4.86 -8.13 0.21
C ALA A 31 4.72 -7.50 -1.19
N MET A 32 4.91 -8.29 -2.26
CA MET A 32 4.73 -7.80 -3.64
C MET A 32 3.28 -7.37 -3.92
N LEU A 33 2.31 -8.16 -3.50
CA LEU A 33 0.88 -7.84 -3.65
C LEU A 33 0.52 -6.56 -2.90
N ALA A 34 1.01 -6.40 -1.67
CA ALA A 34 0.76 -5.21 -0.88
C ALA A 34 1.27 -3.93 -1.56
N ILE A 35 2.50 -3.94 -2.07
CA ILE A 35 3.08 -2.79 -2.79
C ILE A 35 2.28 -2.50 -4.07
N ASN A 36 2.01 -3.52 -4.88
CA ASN A 36 1.36 -3.34 -6.18
C ASN A 36 -0.07 -2.82 -6.03
N GLU A 37 -0.83 -3.38 -5.09
CA GLU A 37 -2.21 -2.99 -4.85
C GLU A 37 -2.29 -1.54 -4.33
N ALA A 38 -1.44 -1.19 -3.36
CA ALA A 38 -1.37 0.17 -2.84
C ALA A 38 -0.98 1.20 -3.91
N MET A 39 0.01 0.87 -4.76
CA MET A 39 0.42 1.72 -5.88
C MET A 39 -0.73 1.91 -6.88
N ALA A 40 -1.45 0.85 -7.23
CA ALA A 40 -2.59 0.91 -8.14
C ALA A 40 -3.71 1.79 -7.57
N TYR A 41 -4.06 1.59 -6.30
CA TYR A 41 -5.08 2.38 -5.61
C TYR A 41 -4.73 3.88 -5.58
N VAL A 42 -3.51 4.23 -5.17
CA VAL A 42 -3.09 5.64 -5.13
C VAL A 42 -3.02 6.25 -6.53
N SER A 43 -2.54 5.50 -7.52
CA SER A 43 -2.52 5.96 -8.92
C SER A 43 -3.93 6.31 -9.41
N GLN A 44 -4.92 5.49 -9.07
CA GLN A 44 -6.32 5.77 -9.37
C GLN A 44 -6.80 7.04 -8.66
N LYS A 45 -6.50 7.22 -7.37
CA LYS A 45 -6.89 8.42 -6.62
C LYS A 45 -6.27 9.69 -7.20
N VAL A 46 -5.01 9.64 -7.60
CA VAL A 46 -4.33 10.76 -8.26
C VAL A 46 -5.01 11.13 -9.58
N GLN A 47 -5.38 10.14 -10.39
CA GLN A 47 -6.08 10.39 -11.66
C GLN A 47 -7.46 11.04 -11.48
N HIS A 48 -8.17 10.73 -10.39
CA HIS A 48 -9.49 11.32 -10.10
C HIS A 48 -9.41 12.69 -9.40
N GLY A 49 -8.23 13.10 -8.93
CA GLY A 49 -7.95 14.48 -8.51
C GLY A 49 -8.48 14.90 -7.14
N GLU A 50 -9.20 14.06 -6.41
CA GLU A 50 -9.77 14.39 -5.10
C GLU A 50 -9.37 13.38 -4.03
N PHE A 51 -8.31 13.71 -3.26
CA PHE A 51 -7.97 13.01 -2.03
C PHE A 51 -7.21 13.93 -1.07
N GLY A 52 -7.39 13.69 0.24
CA GLY A 52 -6.62 14.35 1.29
C GLY A 52 -5.55 13.42 1.84
N LEU A 53 -4.42 13.99 2.27
CA LEU A 53 -3.40 13.26 3.03
C LEU A 53 -3.86 13.11 4.49
N ASN A 54 -4.77 12.17 4.74
CA ASN A 54 -5.42 11.96 6.04
C ASN A 54 -5.52 10.48 6.42
N ASP A 55 -6.08 10.22 7.60
CA ASP A 55 -6.33 8.90 8.16
C ASP A 55 -7.30 8.05 7.32
N ILE A 56 -8.26 8.68 6.65
CA ILE A 56 -9.17 7.99 5.72
C ILE A 56 -8.38 7.40 4.56
N LEU A 57 -7.50 8.18 3.92
CA LEU A 57 -6.67 7.66 2.82
C LEU A 57 -5.76 6.52 3.29
N ALA A 58 -5.12 6.67 4.47
CA ALA A 58 -4.29 5.60 5.02
C ALA A 58 -5.09 4.31 5.25
N THR A 59 -6.27 4.44 5.84
CA THR A 59 -7.17 3.33 6.13
C THR A 59 -7.61 2.63 4.85
N ASP A 60 -8.03 3.39 3.84
CA ASP A 60 -8.47 2.82 2.56
C ASP A 60 -7.35 2.07 1.83
N ILE A 61 -6.11 2.59 1.85
CA ILE A 61 -4.96 1.89 1.26
C ILE A 61 -4.74 0.54 1.97
N VAL A 62 -4.73 0.53 3.31
CA VAL A 62 -4.54 -0.70 4.09
C VAL A 62 -5.69 -1.69 3.86
N LEU A 63 -6.93 -1.21 3.80
CA LEU A 63 -8.10 -2.07 3.55
C LEU A 63 -8.07 -2.67 2.15
N THR A 64 -7.66 -1.90 1.13
CA THR A 64 -7.53 -2.39 -0.25
C THR A 64 -6.45 -3.47 -0.35
N VAL A 65 -5.28 -3.22 0.24
CA VAL A 65 -4.20 -4.22 0.34
C VAL A 65 -4.69 -5.48 1.04
N ARG A 66 -5.38 -5.34 2.19
CA ARG A 66 -5.92 -6.47 2.93
C ARG A 66 -6.89 -7.27 2.05
N GLN A 67 -7.83 -6.62 1.38
CA GLN A 67 -8.77 -7.29 0.48
C GLN A 67 -8.06 -8.09 -0.61
N ARG A 68 -7.01 -7.53 -1.22
CA ARG A 68 -6.22 -8.24 -2.25
C ARG A 68 -5.52 -9.49 -1.71
N LEU A 69 -4.95 -9.42 -0.51
CA LEU A 69 -4.31 -10.57 0.15
C LEU A 69 -5.32 -11.67 0.50
N PHE A 70 -6.51 -11.30 0.99
CA PHE A 70 -7.57 -12.27 1.25
C PHE A 70 -8.04 -12.96 -0.04
N ALA A 71 -8.23 -12.20 -1.13
CA ALA A 71 -8.61 -12.77 -2.42
C ALA A 71 -7.54 -13.73 -2.98
N GLU A 72 -6.25 -13.41 -2.82
CA GLU A 72 -5.17 -14.32 -3.23
C GLU A 72 -5.13 -15.60 -2.37
N ALA A 73 -5.29 -15.45 -1.06
CA ALA A 73 -5.30 -16.59 -0.15
C ALA A 73 -6.46 -17.53 -0.44
N GLU A 74 -7.66 -16.99 -0.71
CA GLU A 74 -8.83 -17.78 -1.14
C GLU A 74 -8.56 -18.50 -2.46
N ALA A 75 -8.02 -17.81 -3.47
CA ALA A 75 -7.72 -18.39 -4.78
C ALA A 75 -6.68 -19.53 -4.72
N LYS A 76 -5.82 -19.53 -3.70
CA LYS A 76 -4.78 -20.55 -3.48
C LYS A 76 -5.12 -21.58 -2.40
N GLU A 77 -6.32 -21.50 -1.81
CA GLU A 77 -6.73 -22.34 -0.68
C GLU A 77 -5.74 -22.29 0.52
N LEU A 78 -5.15 -21.13 0.77
CA LEU A 78 -4.19 -20.90 1.85
C LEU A 78 -4.80 -20.00 2.94
N ALA A 79 -4.16 -19.96 4.11
CA ALA A 79 -4.56 -19.01 5.13
C ALA A 79 -3.97 -17.63 4.78
N VAL A 80 -4.73 -16.55 5.00
CA VAL A 80 -4.22 -15.17 4.74
C VAL A 80 -2.92 -14.86 5.49
N ARG A 81 -2.72 -15.46 6.66
CA ARG A 81 -1.48 -15.33 7.44
C ARG A 81 -0.24 -15.84 6.69
N ASP A 82 -0.42 -16.72 5.71
CA ASP A 82 0.70 -17.27 4.92
C ASP A 82 1.30 -16.21 3.99
N PHE A 83 0.59 -15.09 3.78
CA PHE A 83 1.02 -13.90 3.03
C PHE A 83 1.42 -12.73 3.95
N ALA A 84 1.70 -12.99 5.23
CA ALA A 84 2.04 -11.95 6.18
C ALA A 84 3.29 -11.17 5.74
N CYS A 85 3.19 -9.84 5.80
CA CYS A 85 4.28 -8.91 5.53
C CYS A 85 4.13 -7.66 6.41
N THR A 86 5.25 -6.96 6.64
CA THR A 86 5.22 -5.57 7.08
C THR A 86 4.81 -4.69 5.89
N PHE A 87 4.23 -3.52 6.17
CA PHE A 87 3.82 -2.58 5.12
C PHE A 87 3.99 -1.14 5.59
N LEU A 88 4.81 -0.39 4.87
CA LEU A 88 5.12 1.02 5.09
C LEU A 88 4.70 1.82 3.88
N GLY A 89 4.04 2.96 4.12
CA GLY A 89 3.62 3.90 3.08
C GLY A 89 4.03 5.32 3.41
N LEU A 90 4.53 6.04 2.40
CA LEU A 90 4.83 7.46 2.45
C LEU A 90 4.22 8.13 1.22
N ILE A 91 3.39 9.13 1.46
CA ILE A 91 2.80 9.97 0.42
C ILE A 91 3.07 11.43 0.81
N SER A 92 3.87 12.13 0.03
CA SER A 92 4.31 13.49 0.35
C SER A 92 3.97 14.47 -0.77
N SER A 93 3.38 15.61 -0.40
CA SER A 93 3.13 16.77 -1.26
C SER A 93 3.75 18.03 -0.64
N ALA A 94 3.59 19.17 -1.30
CA ALA A 94 3.99 20.47 -0.74
C ALA A 94 3.22 20.85 0.55
N ASN A 95 2.02 20.28 0.75
CA ASN A 95 1.12 20.65 1.84
C ASN A 95 1.22 19.72 3.06
N GLY A 96 1.97 18.62 2.94
CA GLY A 96 2.14 17.68 4.04
C GLY A 96 2.56 16.29 3.57
N THR A 97 2.78 15.42 4.56
CA THR A 97 3.19 14.04 4.36
C THR A 97 2.29 13.12 5.18
N LEU A 98 1.73 12.11 4.52
CA LEU A 98 1.10 10.98 5.16
C LEU A 98 2.13 9.85 5.26
N ILE A 99 2.33 9.34 6.48
CA ILE A 99 3.16 8.17 6.74
C ILE A 99 2.28 7.15 7.47
N MET A 100 2.34 5.90 7.03
CA MET A 100 1.65 4.79 7.68
C MET A 100 2.56 3.58 7.77
N GLN A 101 2.39 2.82 8.83
CA GLN A 101 3.14 1.61 9.12
C GLN A 101 2.21 0.55 9.69
N ILE A 102 2.29 -0.66 9.13
CA ILE A 102 1.64 -1.87 9.61
C ILE A 102 2.73 -2.92 9.83
N GLY A 103 2.73 -3.51 11.02
CA GLY A 103 3.83 -4.36 11.49
C GLY A 103 4.96 -3.54 12.13
N ASP A 104 5.97 -4.24 12.60
CA ASP A 104 7.13 -3.65 13.28
C ASP A 104 8.18 -3.09 12.31
N GLY A 105 8.17 -3.51 11.04
CA GLY A 105 9.07 -2.98 10.00
C GLY A 105 10.54 -3.27 10.28
N GLY A 106 10.81 -4.38 11.00
CA GLY A 106 12.11 -4.76 11.56
C GLY A 106 13.30 -4.71 10.61
#